data_AF-A0A7X9BAW0-F1
#
_entry.id   AF-A0A7X9BAW0-F1
#
_cell.length_a   1.000
_cell.length_b   1.000
_cell.length_c   1.000
_cell.angle_alpha   90.00
_cell.angle_beta   90.00
_cell.angle_gamma   90.00
#
_symmetry.space_group_name_H-M   'P 1'
#
loop_
_entity.id
_entity.type
_entity.pdbx_description
1 polymer ?
#
loop_
_entity_poly.entity_id
_entity_poly.type
_entity_poly.pdbx_seq_one_letter_code
_entity_poly.pdbx_strand_id
1 'polypeptide(L)'
;MIDNKTIGEAMQIKLDNYLPDYPEFSKFIRRAPKREFLLSKKETKLALKNALRYIPAEFHKEIAPEFLDELLTTGRIYGYRFRPDTLITGKAIDKYKGKCIEGKAFQVMIDNNLSFDVALYPYELVTYGETGQVFQNWMQYRLTMKYLEELTDEQTLVLQSGHPLGLFKSSKTSPRVIITNALMVGAFDDLEHWSKAQA
;
A
#
# COMPACT_ATOMS: atom_id res chain seq x y z
N MET A 1 -0.72 -11.57 -25.87
CA MET A 1 -1.02 -10.64 -24.76
C MET A 1 -0.80 -11.44 -23.48
N ILE A 2 0.06 -10.97 -22.57
CA ILE A 2 0.24 -11.66 -21.28
C ILE A 2 -1.03 -11.39 -20.46
N ASP A 3 -1.73 -12.43 -20.01
CA ASP A 3 -2.92 -12.29 -19.17
C ASP A 3 -2.55 -12.25 -17.67
N ASN A 4 -3.49 -11.80 -16.83
CA ASN A 4 -3.26 -11.67 -15.39
C ASN A 4 -2.92 -13.00 -14.72
N LYS A 5 -3.41 -14.12 -15.26
CA LYS A 5 -3.11 -15.45 -14.75
C LYS A 5 -1.63 -15.78 -14.94
N THR A 6 -1.11 -15.57 -16.15
CA THR A 6 0.30 -15.75 -16.50
C THR A 6 1.21 -14.87 -15.64
N ILE A 7 0.83 -13.60 -15.41
CA ILE A 7 1.58 -12.70 -14.51
C ILE A 7 1.57 -13.26 -13.08
N GLY A 8 0.41 -13.65 -12.57
CA GLY A 8 0.26 -14.19 -11.22
C GLY A 8 1.02 -15.50 -10.99
N GLU A 9 1.17 -16.33 -12.02
CA GLU A 9 1.99 -17.56 -12.00
C GLU A 9 3.50 -17.26 -11.95
N ALA A 10 3.95 -16.17 -12.57
CA ALA A 10 5.34 -15.73 -12.54
C ALA A 10 5.74 -15.02 -11.23
N MET A 11 4.77 -14.49 -10.48
CA MET A 11 5.01 -13.80 -9.21
C MET A 11 5.31 -14.79 -8.08
N GLN A 12 6.52 -14.67 -7.50
CA GLN A 12 6.91 -15.45 -6.32
C GLN A 12 6.34 -14.90 -5.01
N ILE A 13 6.20 -13.57 -4.93
CA ILE A 13 5.64 -12.87 -3.77
C ILE A 13 4.39 -12.15 -4.25
N LYS A 14 3.25 -12.50 -3.66
CA LYS A 14 1.92 -11.93 -3.96
C LYS A 14 1.05 -11.96 -2.71
N LEU A 15 -0.06 -11.23 -2.74
CA LEU A 15 -1.06 -11.33 -1.69
C LEU A 15 -1.68 -12.74 -1.70
N ASP A 16 -2.11 -13.19 -0.54
CA ASP A 16 -2.69 -14.51 -0.38
C ASP A 16 -4.01 -14.61 -1.14
N ASN A 17 -4.32 -15.82 -1.65
CA ASN A 17 -5.51 -16.03 -2.47
C ASN A 17 -6.76 -16.24 -1.61
N TYR A 18 -7.06 -15.28 -0.75
CA TYR A 18 -8.29 -15.24 0.03
C TYR A 18 -8.77 -13.81 0.17
N LEU A 19 -10.08 -13.66 0.39
CA LEU A 19 -10.70 -12.38 0.64
C LEU A 19 -11.02 -12.25 2.15
N PRO A 20 -10.34 -11.34 2.88
CA PRO A 20 -10.65 -11.10 4.29
C PRO A 20 -12.07 -10.56 4.47
N ASP A 21 -12.65 -10.73 5.65
CA ASP A 21 -13.88 -10.04 6.01
C ASP A 21 -13.69 -8.51 6.01
N TYR A 22 -14.78 -7.78 5.81
CA TYR A 22 -14.73 -6.32 5.83
C TYR A 22 -14.49 -5.84 7.27
N PRO A 23 -13.53 -4.94 7.53
CA PRO A 23 -13.15 -4.57 8.88
C PRO A 23 -14.20 -3.68 9.55
N GLU A 24 -14.23 -3.76 10.88
CA GLU A 24 -14.93 -2.77 11.68
C GLU A 24 -14.06 -1.51 11.91
N PHE A 25 -14.74 -0.37 12.01
CA PHE A 25 -14.11 0.92 12.32
C PHE A 25 -14.59 1.43 13.66
N SER A 26 -13.64 1.75 14.55
CA SER A 26 -13.95 2.41 15.80
C SER A 26 -14.35 3.86 15.53
N LYS A 27 -15.47 4.30 16.11
CA LYS A 27 -15.93 5.70 16.07
C LYS A 27 -15.01 6.66 16.82
N PHE A 28 -14.15 6.13 17.70
CA PHE A 28 -13.22 6.93 18.50
C PHE A 28 -11.89 7.19 17.79
N ILE A 29 -11.62 6.49 16.70
CA ILE A 29 -10.43 6.70 15.89
C ILE A 29 -10.75 7.68 14.77
N ARG A 30 -9.92 8.73 14.68
CA ARG A 30 -10.07 9.79 13.69
C ARG A 30 -9.91 9.23 12.26
N ARG A 31 -10.72 9.75 11.33
CA ARG A 31 -10.70 9.43 9.90
C ARG A 31 -10.21 10.62 9.09
N ALA A 32 -9.50 10.36 8.00
CA ALA A 32 -9.14 11.40 7.06
C ALA A 32 -10.42 12.02 6.43
N PRO A 33 -10.45 13.33 6.17
CA PRO A 33 -11.55 13.95 5.45
C PRO A 33 -11.64 13.41 4.02
N LYS A 34 -12.85 13.44 3.45
CA LYS A 34 -13.08 13.11 2.04
C LYS A 34 -12.18 13.97 1.15
N ARG A 35 -11.53 13.35 0.18
CA ARG A 35 -10.73 14.02 -0.86
C ARG A 35 -11.59 14.38 -2.05
N GLU A 36 -11.19 15.44 -2.75
CA GLU A 36 -11.86 15.85 -3.98
C GLU A 36 -11.80 14.74 -5.02
N PHE A 37 -12.95 14.38 -5.57
CA PHE A 37 -13.07 13.41 -6.63
C PHE A 37 -13.12 14.14 -7.98
N LEU A 38 -11.96 14.27 -8.62
CA LEU A 38 -11.78 15.01 -9.89
C LEU A 38 -11.63 14.08 -11.11
N LEU A 39 -11.81 12.78 -10.93
CA LEU A 39 -11.58 11.80 -11.98
C LEU A 39 -12.73 11.80 -13.01
N SER A 40 -12.36 11.80 -14.29
CA SER A 40 -13.27 11.43 -15.37
C SER A 40 -13.67 9.95 -15.28
N LYS A 41 -14.70 9.54 -16.02
CA LYS A 41 -15.10 8.13 -16.12
C LYS A 41 -13.97 7.21 -16.60
N LYS A 42 -13.09 7.71 -17.48
CA LYS A 42 -11.94 6.96 -17.98
C LYS A 42 -10.87 6.79 -16.90
N GLU A 43 -10.57 7.86 -16.16
CA GLU A 43 -9.60 7.84 -15.05
C GLU A 43 -10.13 7.01 -13.88
N THR A 44 -11.42 7.08 -13.56
CA THR A 44 -12.07 6.22 -12.55
C THR A 44 -11.89 4.74 -12.88
N LYS A 45 -12.13 4.36 -14.14
CA LYS A 45 -11.89 2.98 -14.60
C LYS A 45 -10.42 2.59 -14.50
N LEU A 46 -9.50 3.54 -14.71
CA LEU A 46 -8.06 3.30 -14.58
C LEU A 46 -7.66 3.13 -13.10
N ALA A 47 -8.14 3.98 -12.20
CA ALA A 47 -7.91 3.88 -10.75
C ALA A 47 -8.36 2.50 -10.21
N LEU A 48 -9.56 2.06 -10.59
CA LEU A 48 -10.06 0.72 -10.23
C LEU A 48 -9.14 -0.39 -10.76
N LYS A 49 -8.71 -0.33 -12.03
CA LYS A 49 -7.77 -1.32 -12.59
C LYS A 49 -6.43 -1.30 -11.85
N ASN A 50 -5.94 -0.12 -11.47
CA ASN A 50 -4.69 0.04 -10.73
C ASN A 50 -4.79 -0.57 -9.32
N ALA A 51 -5.91 -0.42 -8.63
CA ALA A 51 -6.11 -1.07 -7.34
C ALA A 51 -6.28 -2.60 -7.48
N LEU A 52 -7.05 -3.05 -8.47
CA LEU A 52 -7.29 -4.47 -8.73
C LEU A 52 -6.04 -5.24 -9.16
N ARG A 53 -4.96 -4.58 -9.60
CA ARG A 53 -3.69 -5.23 -9.97
C ARG A 53 -3.06 -6.03 -8.82
N TYR A 54 -3.37 -5.68 -7.57
CA TYR A 54 -2.88 -6.39 -6.39
C TYR A 54 -3.72 -7.62 -6.03
N ILE A 55 -4.92 -7.75 -6.60
CA ILE A 55 -5.93 -8.72 -6.20
C ILE A 55 -6.01 -9.85 -7.24
N PRO A 56 -6.12 -11.12 -6.82
CA PRO A 56 -6.41 -12.23 -7.72
C PRO A 56 -7.66 -11.99 -8.58
N ALA A 57 -7.60 -12.38 -9.84
CA ALA A 57 -8.63 -12.04 -10.83
C ALA A 57 -10.01 -12.63 -10.48
N GLU A 58 -10.05 -13.77 -9.79
CA GLU A 58 -11.30 -14.39 -9.32
C GLU A 58 -12.11 -13.47 -8.40
N PHE A 59 -11.47 -12.60 -7.63
CA PHE A 59 -12.16 -11.70 -6.68
C PHE A 59 -12.52 -10.34 -7.29
N HIS A 60 -12.13 -10.04 -8.53
CA HIS A 60 -12.33 -8.71 -9.12
C HIS A 60 -13.81 -8.33 -9.21
N LYS A 61 -14.70 -9.29 -9.47
CA LYS A 61 -16.15 -9.03 -9.58
C LYS A 61 -16.75 -8.59 -8.23
N GLU A 62 -16.23 -9.13 -7.13
CA GLU A 62 -16.69 -8.84 -5.78
C GLU A 62 -16.09 -7.54 -5.24
N ILE A 63 -14.80 -7.31 -5.50
CA ILE A 63 -14.05 -6.18 -4.92
C ILE A 63 -14.19 -4.89 -5.72
N ALA A 64 -14.42 -4.95 -7.04
CA ALA A 64 -14.52 -3.73 -7.84
C ALA A 64 -15.63 -2.76 -7.39
N PRO A 65 -16.84 -3.23 -7.01
CA PRO A 65 -17.87 -2.36 -6.42
C PRO A 65 -17.44 -1.72 -5.10
N GLU A 66 -16.73 -2.45 -4.24
CA GLU A 66 -16.21 -1.95 -2.96
C GLU A 66 -15.16 -0.86 -3.17
N PHE A 67 -14.19 -1.08 -4.05
CA PHE A 67 -13.20 -0.06 -4.39
C PHE A 67 -13.82 1.17 -5.05
N LEU A 68 -14.88 0.98 -5.86
CA LEU A 68 -15.61 2.11 -6.43
C LEU A 68 -16.34 2.91 -5.34
N ASP A 69 -16.96 2.23 -4.37
CA ASP A 69 -17.61 2.89 -3.25
C ASP A 69 -16.60 3.67 -2.39
N GLU A 70 -15.45 3.07 -2.05
CA GLU A 70 -14.36 3.77 -1.35
C GLU A 70 -13.92 5.03 -2.11
N LEU A 71 -13.71 4.89 -3.43
CA LEU A 71 -13.27 6.01 -4.27
C LEU A 71 -14.29 7.14 -4.31
N LEU A 72 -15.60 6.84 -4.37
CA LEU A 72 -16.66 7.85 -4.42
C LEU A 72 -16.93 8.50 -3.06
N THR A 73 -16.82 7.73 -1.98
CA THR A 73 -17.14 8.18 -0.62
C THR A 73 -15.96 8.90 0.03
N THR A 74 -14.73 8.47 -0.24
CA THR A 74 -13.51 8.99 0.39
C THR A 74 -12.60 9.77 -0.57
N GLY A 75 -12.79 9.62 -1.87
CA GLY A 75 -11.92 10.19 -2.90
C GLY A 75 -10.65 9.39 -3.18
N ARG A 76 -10.45 8.22 -2.54
CA ARG A 76 -9.32 7.32 -2.74
C ARG A 76 -9.73 5.86 -2.57
N ILE A 77 -8.92 4.94 -3.10
CA ILE A 77 -9.05 3.51 -2.81
C ILE A 77 -8.01 3.13 -1.75
N TYR A 78 -8.43 2.98 -0.49
CA TYR A 78 -7.55 2.54 0.60
C TYR A 78 -7.47 1.02 0.71
N GLY A 79 -8.48 0.32 0.17
CA GLY A 79 -8.65 -1.12 0.27
C GLY A 79 -8.78 -1.56 1.71
N TYR A 80 -9.76 -0.99 2.42
CA TYR A 80 -9.90 -1.18 3.87
C TYR A 80 -9.97 -2.64 4.27
N ARG A 81 -10.60 -3.49 3.45
CA ARG A 81 -10.65 -4.94 3.64
C ARG A 81 -9.29 -5.60 3.89
N PHE A 82 -8.22 -5.04 3.32
CA PHE A 82 -6.87 -5.56 3.46
C PHE A 82 -6.12 -4.94 4.65
N ARG A 83 -6.76 -4.11 5.48
CA ARG A 83 -6.17 -3.68 6.75
C ARG A 83 -6.01 -4.87 7.70
N PRO A 84 -4.93 -4.97 8.49
CA PRO A 84 -4.88 -5.90 9.62
C PRO A 84 -5.99 -5.60 10.63
N ASP A 85 -6.62 -6.63 11.18
CA ASP A 85 -7.66 -6.51 12.22
C ASP A 85 -7.08 -5.99 13.56
N THR A 86 -5.82 -6.30 13.84
CA THR A 86 -5.11 -5.83 15.03
C THR A 86 -4.72 -4.36 14.95
N LEU A 87 -4.68 -3.68 16.11
CA LEU A 87 -4.06 -2.37 16.23
C LEU A 87 -2.56 -2.47 15.91
N ILE A 88 -2.13 -1.67 14.95
CA ILE A 88 -0.72 -1.60 14.57
C ILE A 88 0.04 -0.80 15.63
N THR A 89 1.20 -1.32 16.01
CA THR A 89 2.16 -0.65 16.89
C THR A 89 3.55 -1.21 16.60
N GLY A 90 4.58 -0.38 16.76
CA GLY A 90 5.96 -0.82 16.63
C GLY A 90 6.32 -1.81 17.73
N LYS A 91 6.58 -3.07 17.36
CA LYS A 91 6.97 -4.12 18.32
C LYS A 91 8.50 -4.19 18.46
N ALA A 92 8.97 -4.94 19.45
CA ALA A 92 10.38 -5.29 19.53
C ALA A 92 10.82 -6.07 18.26
N ILE A 93 12.05 -5.81 17.78
CA ILE A 93 12.54 -6.30 16.49
C ILE A 93 12.54 -7.83 16.37
N ASP A 94 12.67 -8.54 17.49
CA ASP A 94 12.62 -10.02 17.57
C ASP A 94 11.24 -10.60 17.25
N LYS A 95 10.18 -9.78 17.31
CA LYS A 95 8.81 -10.18 16.98
C LYS A 95 8.53 -10.19 15.48
N TYR A 96 9.40 -9.60 14.67
CA TYR A 96 9.24 -9.54 13.23
C TYR A 96 9.95 -10.70 12.53
N LYS A 97 9.29 -11.26 11.51
CA LYS A 97 9.87 -12.26 10.60
C LYS A 97 10.74 -11.55 9.58
N GLY A 98 11.80 -12.22 9.12
CA GLY A 98 12.75 -11.63 8.17
C GLY A 98 14.03 -12.44 8.04
N LYS A 99 14.61 -12.45 6.83
CA LYS A 99 15.90 -13.09 6.55
C LYS A 99 17.12 -12.21 6.85
N CYS A 100 16.93 -10.91 7.02
CA CYS A 100 17.96 -9.97 7.48
C CYS A 100 17.43 -9.05 8.59
N ILE A 101 18.34 -8.41 9.34
CA ILE A 101 17.96 -7.54 10.47
C ILE A 101 17.33 -6.24 9.99
N GLU A 102 17.79 -5.72 8.86
CA GLU A 102 17.28 -4.49 8.26
C GLU A 102 15.83 -4.66 7.83
N GLY A 103 15.49 -5.79 7.19
CA GLY A 103 14.12 -6.13 6.82
C GLY A 103 13.17 -6.13 8.03
N LYS A 104 13.61 -6.65 9.18
CA LYS A 104 12.86 -6.60 10.44
C LYS A 104 12.76 -5.18 10.99
N ALA A 105 13.87 -4.43 10.99
CA ALA A 105 13.90 -3.05 11.48
C ALA A 105 12.97 -2.15 10.66
N PHE A 106 12.89 -2.30 9.34
CA PHE A 106 11.96 -1.52 8.52
C PHE A 106 10.50 -1.81 8.85
N GLN A 107 10.16 -3.06 9.16
CA GLN A 107 8.80 -3.41 9.60
C GLN A 107 8.45 -2.73 10.93
N VAL A 108 9.38 -2.67 11.89
CA VAL A 108 9.19 -1.90 13.15
C VAL A 108 8.88 -0.43 12.83
N MET A 109 9.66 0.19 11.94
CA MET A 109 9.51 1.61 11.61
C MET A 109 8.23 1.90 10.83
N ILE A 110 7.82 1.00 9.93
CA ILE A 110 6.54 1.10 9.21
C ILE A 110 5.37 1.01 10.20
N ASP A 111 5.38 0.03 11.09
CA ASP A 111 4.31 -0.14 12.08
C ASP A 111 4.29 1.03 13.08
N ASN A 112 5.45 1.62 13.42
CA ASN A 112 5.50 2.85 14.21
C ASN A 112 4.79 4.01 13.50
N ASN A 113 5.06 4.24 12.22
CA ASN A 113 4.41 5.32 11.45
C ASN A 113 2.89 5.12 11.28
N LEU A 114 2.44 3.86 11.31
CA LEU A 114 1.02 3.48 11.21
C LEU A 114 0.38 3.16 12.56
N SER A 115 1.10 3.39 13.66
CA SER A 115 0.59 3.11 14.99
C SER A 115 -0.62 3.97 15.28
N PHE A 116 -1.64 3.39 15.93
CA PHE A 116 -2.86 4.13 16.30
C PHE A 116 -2.60 5.22 17.35
N ASP A 117 -1.47 5.14 18.05
CA ASP A 117 -1.03 6.17 19.01
C ASP A 117 -0.19 7.27 18.36
N VAL A 118 0.22 7.10 17.09
CA VAL A 118 1.15 7.99 16.39
C VAL A 118 0.51 8.63 15.15
N ALA A 119 -0.16 7.83 14.32
CA ALA A 119 -0.69 8.27 13.04
C ALA A 119 -1.91 9.18 13.20
N LEU A 120 -1.97 10.26 12.42
CA LEU A 120 -3.10 11.18 12.38
C LEU A 120 -4.40 10.49 11.91
N TYR A 121 -4.31 9.68 10.85
CA TYR A 121 -5.42 8.88 10.32
C TYR A 121 -4.94 7.45 10.06
N PRO A 122 -4.87 6.59 11.09
CA PRO A 122 -4.26 5.27 10.98
C PRO A 122 -4.97 4.37 9.97
N TYR A 123 -6.30 4.48 9.85
CA TYR A 123 -7.07 3.71 8.87
C TYR A 123 -6.80 4.11 7.41
N GLU A 124 -6.40 5.37 7.17
CA GLU A 124 -6.07 5.92 5.84
C GLU A 124 -4.56 5.97 5.59
N LEU A 125 -3.78 5.31 6.44
CA LEU A 125 -2.31 5.21 6.36
C LEU A 125 -1.60 6.57 6.40
N VAL A 126 -2.22 7.60 6.98
CA VAL A 126 -1.66 8.96 7.10
C VAL A 126 -1.00 9.14 8.46
N THR A 127 0.31 9.38 8.47
CA THR A 127 1.05 9.64 9.71
C THR A 127 0.87 11.08 10.18
N TYR A 128 1.04 12.06 9.29
CA TYR A 128 0.94 13.49 9.63
C TYR A 128 0.64 14.36 8.41
N GLY A 129 0.46 15.67 8.64
CA GLY A 129 0.37 16.66 7.55
C GLY A 129 -0.87 16.52 6.68
N GLU A 130 -1.95 15.98 7.22
CA GLU A 130 -3.23 15.66 6.55
C GLU A 130 -3.14 14.63 5.42
N THR A 131 -2.12 14.65 4.58
CA THR A 131 -1.97 13.81 3.38
C THR A 131 -0.67 13.00 3.35
N GLY A 132 0.19 13.15 4.36
CA GLY A 132 1.46 12.43 4.50
C GLY A 132 1.25 10.95 4.80
N GLN A 133 1.07 10.16 3.74
CA GLN A 133 0.80 8.73 3.81
C GLN A 133 2.07 7.87 3.79
N VAL A 134 2.02 6.72 4.47
CA VAL A 134 3.05 5.68 4.39
C VAL A 134 2.90 4.84 3.12
N PHE A 135 1.66 4.44 2.81
CA PHE A 135 1.29 3.74 1.59
C PHE A 135 -0.03 4.31 1.07
N GLN A 136 -0.29 4.14 -0.22
CA GLN A 136 -1.56 4.60 -0.82
C GLN A 136 -2.74 3.75 -0.37
N ASN A 137 -2.51 2.46 -0.13
CA ASN A 137 -3.53 1.50 0.27
C ASN A 137 -2.96 0.33 1.09
N TRP A 138 -3.84 -0.43 1.73
CA TRP A 138 -3.48 -1.56 2.59
C TRP A 138 -2.92 -2.75 1.82
N MET A 139 -3.22 -2.90 0.52
CA MET A 139 -2.62 -3.92 -0.33
C MET A 139 -1.11 -3.70 -0.46
N GLN A 140 -0.69 -2.43 -0.64
CA GLN A 140 0.73 -2.05 -0.68
C GLN A 140 1.43 -2.32 0.67
N TYR A 141 0.78 -2.00 1.79
CA TYR A 141 1.29 -2.34 3.13
C TYR A 141 1.53 -3.86 3.23
N ARG A 142 0.50 -4.69 3.02
CA ARG A 142 0.62 -6.16 3.16
C ARG A 142 1.68 -6.74 2.25
N LEU A 143 1.74 -6.30 1.00
CA LEU A 143 2.71 -6.79 0.04
C LEU A 143 4.13 -6.36 0.41
N THR A 144 4.32 -5.12 0.89
CA THR A 144 5.61 -4.64 1.38
C THR A 144 6.10 -5.44 2.58
N MET A 145 5.22 -5.74 3.55
CA MET A 145 5.58 -6.59 4.69
C MET A 145 6.06 -7.97 4.23
N LYS A 146 5.35 -8.62 3.29
CA LYS A 146 5.80 -9.90 2.70
C LYS A 146 7.17 -9.79 2.01
N TYR A 147 7.43 -8.70 1.28
CA TYR A 147 8.75 -8.47 0.68
C TYR A 147 9.86 -8.29 1.73
N LEU A 148 9.58 -7.58 2.83
CA LEU A 148 10.54 -7.37 3.91
C LEU A 148 10.84 -8.64 4.72
N GLU A 149 9.87 -9.57 4.82
CA GLU A 149 10.09 -10.90 5.39
C GLU A 149 11.08 -11.72 4.52
N GLU A 150 11.00 -11.58 3.20
CA GLU A 150 11.80 -12.35 2.25
C GLU A 150 13.14 -11.69 1.85
N LEU A 151 13.30 -10.40 2.15
CA LEU A 151 14.49 -9.58 1.83
C LEU A 151 15.75 -10.16 2.49
N THR A 152 16.80 -10.33 1.69
CA THR A 152 18.14 -10.72 2.16
C THR A 152 19.11 -9.53 2.18
N ASP A 153 20.34 -9.75 2.69
CA ASP A 153 21.43 -8.77 2.64
C ASP A 153 22.03 -8.59 1.25
N GLU A 154 21.61 -9.36 0.24
CA GLU A 154 22.06 -9.27 -1.15
C GLU A 154 20.97 -8.76 -2.10
N GLN A 155 19.95 -8.12 -1.53
CA GLN A 155 18.82 -7.56 -2.26
C GLN A 155 18.50 -6.13 -1.81
N THR A 156 17.84 -5.40 -2.70
CA THR A 156 17.23 -4.09 -2.43
C THR A 156 15.76 -4.14 -2.82
N LEU A 157 14.88 -3.76 -1.89
CA LEU A 157 13.47 -3.51 -2.19
C LEU A 157 13.32 -2.11 -2.80
N VAL A 158 12.65 -2.01 -3.94
CA VAL A 158 12.32 -0.72 -4.56
C VAL A 158 10.86 -0.40 -4.33
N LEU A 159 10.59 0.72 -3.66
CA LEU A 159 9.26 1.27 -3.40
C LEU A 159 9.04 2.53 -4.25
N GLN A 160 8.01 2.49 -5.09
CA GLN A 160 7.59 3.60 -5.95
C GLN A 160 6.29 4.20 -5.44
N SER A 161 6.38 5.29 -4.68
CA SER A 161 5.24 5.99 -4.06
C SER A 161 4.31 5.02 -3.32
N GLY A 162 4.90 4.19 -2.46
CA GLY A 162 4.20 3.13 -1.71
C GLY A 162 4.06 1.81 -2.47
N HIS A 163 4.10 1.77 -3.81
CA HIS A 163 4.05 0.50 -4.53
C HIS A 163 5.37 -0.28 -4.40
N PRO A 164 5.37 -1.51 -3.85
CA PRO A 164 6.56 -2.36 -3.89
C PRO A 164 6.74 -2.93 -5.30
N LEU A 165 7.69 -2.36 -6.04
CA LEU A 165 8.03 -2.81 -7.38
C LEU A 165 8.65 -4.21 -7.35
N GLY A 166 9.46 -4.49 -6.33
CA GLY A 166 10.01 -5.81 -6.09
C GLY A 166 11.40 -5.80 -5.45
N LEU A 167 11.95 -7.00 -5.28
CA LEU A 167 13.31 -7.24 -4.80
C LEU A 167 14.25 -7.39 -5.99
N PHE A 168 15.35 -6.63 -5.97
CA PHE A 168 16.38 -6.65 -7.00
C PHE A 168 17.71 -7.07 -6.36
N LYS A 169 18.52 -7.83 -7.10
CA LYS A 169 19.85 -8.24 -6.65
C LYS A 169 20.73 -6.99 -6.43
N SER A 170 21.41 -6.92 -5.30
CA SER A 170 22.32 -5.84 -4.93
C SER A 170 23.54 -6.37 -4.16
N SER A 171 24.50 -5.51 -3.83
CA SER A 171 25.60 -5.88 -2.93
C SER A 171 25.21 -5.77 -1.46
N LYS A 172 25.97 -6.40 -0.56
CA LYS A 172 25.77 -6.27 0.89
C LYS A 172 25.88 -4.85 1.43
N THR A 173 26.67 -4.00 0.76
CA THR A 173 26.85 -2.59 1.11
C THR A 173 25.81 -1.66 0.50
N SER A 174 24.94 -2.16 -0.38
CA SER A 174 23.85 -1.38 -0.98
C SER A 174 22.75 -1.07 0.04
N PRO A 175 21.97 0.00 -0.14
CA PRO A 175 20.74 0.20 0.63
C PRO A 175 19.81 -0.99 0.51
N ARG A 176 19.19 -1.40 1.62
CA ARG A 176 18.22 -2.50 1.63
C ARG A 176 16.85 -2.10 1.08
N VAL A 177 16.53 -0.80 1.10
CA VAL A 177 15.31 -0.23 0.52
C VAL A 177 15.66 1.08 -0.19
N ILE A 178 15.08 1.29 -1.38
CA ILE A 178 15.04 2.57 -2.07
C ILE A 178 13.58 3.02 -2.14
N ILE A 179 13.29 4.21 -1.66
CA ILE A 179 11.94 4.78 -1.60
C ILE A 179 11.91 6.07 -2.39
N THR A 180 10.95 6.17 -3.30
CA THR A 180 10.54 7.45 -3.88
C THR A 180 9.09 7.71 -3.50
N ASN A 181 8.73 8.96 -3.21
CA ASN A 181 7.35 9.34 -2.92
C ASN A 181 6.98 10.58 -3.73
N ALA A 182 5.87 10.52 -4.46
CA ALA A 182 5.28 11.62 -5.21
C ALA A 182 6.25 12.30 -6.21
N LEU A 183 7.20 11.57 -6.79
CA LEU A 183 8.02 12.10 -7.87
C LEU A 183 7.17 12.26 -9.13
N MET A 184 7.04 13.50 -9.60
CA MET A 184 6.29 13.88 -10.79
C MET A 184 7.23 14.52 -11.81
N VAL A 185 6.87 14.42 -13.10
CA VAL A 185 7.53 15.21 -14.14
C VAL A 185 7.13 16.66 -13.93
N GLY A 186 8.08 17.60 -13.92
CA GLY A 186 7.84 18.98 -13.47
C GLY A 186 6.68 19.72 -14.16
N ALA A 187 6.36 19.40 -15.42
CA ALA A 187 5.21 19.97 -16.12
C ALA A 187 3.83 19.53 -15.56
N PHE A 188 3.81 18.51 -14.70
CA PHE A 188 2.64 17.94 -14.05
C PHE A 188 2.80 17.90 -12.52
N ASP A 189 3.79 18.61 -11.97
CA ASP A 189 4.03 18.68 -10.52
C ASP A 189 3.15 19.80 -9.91
N ASP A 190 1.83 19.55 -9.95
CA ASP A 190 0.80 20.43 -9.41
C ASP A 190 -0.27 19.62 -8.66
N LEU A 191 -1.07 20.33 -7.85
CA LEU A 191 -2.07 19.71 -6.98
C LEU A 191 -3.16 18.96 -7.76
N GLU A 192 -3.53 19.40 -8.96
CA GLU A 192 -4.58 18.76 -9.75
C GLU A 192 -4.10 17.38 -10.24
N HIS A 193 -2.94 17.35 -10.87
CA HIS A 193 -2.34 16.12 -11.39
C HIS A 193 -1.95 15.16 -10.26
N TRP A 194 -1.39 15.68 -9.17
CA TRP A 194 -1.09 14.87 -7.99
C TRP A 194 -2.35 14.25 -7.38
N SER A 195 -3.44 15.02 -7.27
CA SER A 195 -4.70 14.51 -6.72
C SER A 195 -5.30 13.41 -7.59
N LYS A 196 -5.23 13.55 -8.92
CA LYS A 196 -5.65 12.50 -9.87
C LYS A 196 -4.76 11.25 -9.79
N ALA A 197 -3.45 11.41 -9.59
CA ALA A 197 -2.51 10.29 -9.50
C ALA A 197 -2.61 9.50 -8.19
N GLN A 198 -3.10 10.12 -7.11
CA GLN A 198 -3.29 9.51 -5.80
C GLN A 198 -4.63 8.77 -5.62
N ALA A 199 -5.59 8.99 -6.50
CA ALA A 199 -6.95 8.51 -6.37
C ALA A 199 -7.11 7.00 -6.64
#